data_AF-A0A2K1Q4B5-F1
#
_entry.id   AF-A0A2K1Q4B5-F1
#
_cell.length_a   1.000
_cell.length_b   1.000
_cell.length_c   1.000
_cell.angle_alpha   90.00
_cell.angle_beta   90.00
_cell.angle_gamma   90.00
#
_symmetry.space_group_name_H-M   'P 1'
#
loop_
_entity.id
_entity.type
_entity.pdbx_description
1 polymer ?
#
loop_
_entity_poly.entity_id
_entity_poly.type
_entity_poly.pdbx_seq_one_letter_code
_entity_poly.pdbx_strand_id
1 'polypeptide(L)'
;VPFRAVPTPWFSRVLHWPGGFSGVTLGRGFDMKLRSAGEIYSILRQAGLEEHKAVICSRATGLSGRAAQQFVTVFGPMVGEITHRQQIQLFEIAWHTKINYARGIYLRHSADITQRLSWELIDGKIKDIFVDTIYQGNKNAGAMAKLIAQGSNREKIIQHLKDNNYYQMDARNRARVEYLK
;
A
#
# COMPACT_ATOMS: atom_id res chain seq x y z
N VAL A 1 -14.12 -15.82 28.18
CA VAL A 1 -13.25 -16.18 27.02
C VAL A 1 -12.51 -14.92 26.61
N PRO A 2 -11.17 -14.92 26.46
CA PRO A 2 -10.48 -13.72 25.97
C PRO A 2 -11.01 -13.40 24.57
N PHE A 3 -11.29 -12.11 24.33
CA PHE A 3 -11.82 -11.60 23.08
C PHE A 3 -10.89 -11.97 21.92
N ARG A 4 -11.36 -12.83 21.00
CA ARG A 4 -10.67 -13.10 19.73
C ARG A 4 -11.07 -12.01 18.75
N ALA A 5 -10.16 -11.08 18.48
CA ALA A 5 -10.35 -10.11 17.42
C ALA A 5 -10.52 -10.84 16.07
N VAL A 6 -11.66 -10.64 15.42
CA VAL A 6 -11.95 -11.23 14.10
C VAL A 6 -11.22 -10.41 13.03
N PRO A 7 -10.47 -11.04 12.11
CA PRO A 7 -9.86 -10.33 10.99
C PRO A 7 -10.93 -9.60 10.17
N THR A 8 -10.75 -8.29 9.97
CA THR A 8 -11.54 -7.56 8.97
C THR A 8 -10.71 -7.37 7.70
N PRO A 9 -11.30 -7.46 6.49
CA PRO A 9 -10.54 -7.48 5.24
C PRO A 9 -9.64 -6.26 4.99
N TRP A 10 -9.93 -5.13 5.66
CA TRP A 10 -9.28 -3.84 5.38
C TRP A 10 -8.67 -3.18 6.62
N PHE A 11 -8.92 -3.72 7.82
CA PHE A 11 -8.59 -3.07 9.09
C PHE A 11 -8.32 -4.09 10.21
N SER A 12 -7.51 -5.10 9.92
CA SER A 12 -7.21 -6.12 10.93
C SER A 12 -6.07 -5.66 11.85
N ARG A 13 -6.30 -5.68 13.17
CA ARG A 13 -5.24 -5.52 14.16
C ARG A 13 -4.52 -6.84 14.48
N VAL A 14 -4.89 -7.93 13.82
CA VAL A 14 -4.21 -9.24 13.91
C VAL A 14 -3.63 -9.63 12.56
N LEU A 15 -2.63 -10.52 12.57
CA LEU A 15 -2.15 -11.15 11.35
C LEU A 15 -3.32 -11.84 10.63
N HIS A 16 -3.41 -11.62 9.33
CA HIS A 16 -4.42 -12.22 8.48
C HIS A 16 -3.89 -12.45 7.07
N TRP A 17 -4.61 -13.25 6.30
CA TRP A 17 -4.35 -13.48 4.89
C TRP A 17 -5.60 -13.09 4.10
N PRO A 18 -5.56 -12.01 3.29
CA PRO A 18 -6.74 -11.54 2.54
C PRO A 18 -7.28 -12.48 1.46
N GLY A 19 -6.55 -13.55 1.12
CA GLY A 19 -6.93 -14.50 0.07
C GLY A 19 -6.09 -14.39 -1.21
N GLY A 20 -6.26 -15.35 -2.12
CA GLY A 20 -5.62 -15.39 -3.43
C GLY A 20 -4.09 -15.34 -3.38
N PHE A 21 -3.48 -14.47 -4.18
CA PHE A 21 -2.01 -14.29 -4.23
C PHE A 21 -1.46 -13.35 -3.15
N SER A 22 -2.26 -12.93 -2.17
CA SER A 22 -1.82 -12.04 -1.09
C SER A 22 -0.85 -12.75 -0.14
N GLY A 23 -0.01 -11.95 0.54
CA GLY A 23 0.86 -12.42 1.61
C GLY A 23 0.21 -12.36 2.99
N VAL A 24 1.02 -12.65 4.00
CA VAL A 24 0.67 -12.37 5.40
C VAL A 24 0.55 -10.85 5.57
N THR A 25 -0.58 -10.40 6.09
CA THR A 25 -0.93 -8.98 6.17
C THR A 25 -1.22 -8.57 7.60
N LEU A 26 -0.83 -7.34 7.96
CA LEU A 26 -1.15 -6.70 9.24
C LEU A 26 -1.71 -5.30 9.03
N GLY A 27 -2.59 -4.84 9.91
CA GLY A 27 -3.12 -3.48 9.87
C GLY A 27 -3.94 -3.19 8.61
N ARG A 28 -3.77 -1.99 8.07
CA ARG A 28 -4.47 -1.49 6.88
C ARG A 28 -3.71 -1.87 5.59
N GLY A 29 -3.51 -3.18 5.39
CA GLY A 29 -2.92 -3.73 4.17
C GLY A 29 -1.40 -3.71 4.10
N PHE A 30 -0.69 -3.83 5.23
CA PHE A 30 0.75 -4.06 5.23
C PHE A 30 1.05 -5.52 4.87
N ASP A 31 1.13 -5.80 3.56
CA ASP A 31 1.38 -7.14 2.99
C ASP A 31 2.87 -7.51 2.97
N MET A 32 3.26 -8.59 3.63
CA MET A 32 4.68 -8.93 3.82
C MET A 32 5.32 -9.69 2.64
N LYS A 33 4.56 -10.04 1.59
CA LYS A 33 5.03 -10.91 0.49
C LYS A 33 6.24 -10.36 -0.26
N LEU A 34 6.18 -9.09 -0.66
CA LEU A 34 7.21 -8.46 -1.50
C LEU A 34 8.25 -7.65 -0.69
N ARG A 35 8.29 -7.87 0.63
CA ARG A 35 9.21 -7.17 1.54
C ARG A 35 10.26 -8.14 2.03
N SER A 36 11.50 -7.68 2.16
CA SER A 36 12.55 -8.45 2.80
C SER A 36 12.26 -8.63 4.31
N ALA A 37 12.83 -9.67 4.92
CA ALA A 37 12.72 -9.89 6.36
C ALA A 37 13.19 -8.65 7.17
N GLY A 38 14.30 -8.03 6.74
CA GLY A 38 14.84 -6.83 7.39
C GLY A 38 13.91 -5.62 7.32
N GLU A 39 13.26 -5.39 6.17
CA GLU A 39 12.26 -4.33 6.03
C GLU A 39 11.03 -4.58 6.91
N ILE A 40 10.51 -5.81 6.94
CA ILE A 40 9.37 -6.17 7.78
C ILE A 40 9.72 -5.91 9.25
N TYR A 41 10.86 -6.40 9.71
CA TYR A 41 11.33 -6.22 11.08
C TYR A 41 11.44 -4.73 11.43
N SER A 42 12.19 -3.97 10.63
CA SER A 42 12.45 -2.54 10.89
C SER A 42 11.16 -1.72 10.95
N ILE A 43 10.25 -1.92 9.98
CA ILE A 43 8.97 -1.19 9.94
C ILE A 43 8.11 -1.52 11.16
N LEU A 44 8.02 -2.79 11.56
CA LEU A 44 7.20 -3.18 12.72
C LEU A 44 7.79 -2.65 14.04
N ARG A 45 9.12 -2.61 14.19
CA ARG A 45 9.78 -2.00 15.35
C ARG A 45 9.54 -0.50 15.42
N GLN A 46 9.65 0.21 14.28
CA GLN A 46 9.33 1.64 14.19
C GLN A 46 7.86 1.91 14.48
N ALA A 47 6.96 1.00 14.08
CA ALA A 47 5.54 1.05 14.41
C ALA A 47 5.24 0.69 15.89
N GLY A 48 6.27 0.42 16.70
CA GLY A 48 6.14 0.19 18.14
C GLY A 48 5.76 -1.24 18.54
N LEU A 49 5.80 -2.22 17.63
CA LEU A 49 5.58 -3.63 17.99
C LEU A 49 6.79 -4.18 18.73
N GLU A 50 6.57 -4.99 19.76
CA GLU A 50 7.62 -5.69 20.51
C GLU A 50 8.53 -6.53 19.61
N GLU A 51 9.79 -6.69 20.03
CA GLU A 51 10.83 -7.34 19.22
C GLU A 51 10.45 -8.76 18.79
N HIS A 52 9.97 -9.58 19.73
CA HIS A 52 9.56 -10.95 19.42
C HIS A 52 8.46 -11.00 18.35
N LYS A 53 7.51 -10.05 18.35
CA LYS A 53 6.45 -9.96 17.33
C LYS A 53 7.02 -9.60 15.97
N ALA A 54 7.95 -8.64 15.94
CA ALA A 54 8.62 -8.23 14.70
C ALA A 54 9.47 -9.37 14.11
N VAL A 55 10.18 -10.14 14.95
CA VAL A 55 10.97 -11.32 14.54
C VAL A 55 10.09 -12.44 13.99
N ILE A 56 8.92 -12.68 14.60
CA ILE A 56 7.97 -13.65 14.06
C ILE A 56 7.49 -13.17 12.70
N CYS A 57 6.96 -11.95 12.60
CA CYS A 57 6.44 -11.39 11.35
C CYS A 57 7.48 -11.34 10.23
N SER A 58 8.75 -11.07 10.51
CA SER A 58 9.79 -11.01 9.47
C SER A 58 10.00 -12.35 8.74
N ARG A 59 9.64 -13.48 9.37
CA ARG A 59 9.65 -14.82 8.75
C ARG A 59 8.55 -15.00 7.70
N ALA A 60 7.60 -14.08 7.62
CA ALA A 60 6.54 -14.11 6.62
C ALA A 60 6.96 -13.57 5.24
N THR A 61 8.22 -13.11 5.10
CA THR A 61 8.79 -12.65 3.83
C THR A 61 8.57 -13.68 2.72
N GLY A 62 8.14 -13.24 1.53
CA GLY A 62 7.91 -14.11 0.38
C GLY A 62 6.70 -15.05 0.48
N LEU A 63 6.09 -15.22 1.66
CA LEU A 63 4.95 -16.13 1.82
C LEU A 63 3.72 -15.59 1.11
N SER A 64 3.01 -16.48 0.41
CA SER A 64 1.75 -16.19 -0.26
C SER A 64 0.85 -17.43 -0.32
N GLY A 65 -0.42 -17.24 -0.69
CA GLY A 65 -1.39 -18.33 -0.84
C GLY A 65 -1.50 -19.20 0.42
N ARG A 66 -1.48 -20.53 0.24
CA ARG A 66 -1.61 -21.50 1.34
C ARG A 66 -0.51 -21.36 2.39
N ALA A 67 0.71 -21.00 2.01
CA ALA A 67 1.81 -20.82 2.96
C ALA A 67 1.57 -19.60 3.87
N ALA A 68 1.05 -18.50 3.32
CA ALA A 68 0.65 -17.33 4.11
C ALA A 68 -0.53 -17.66 5.04
N GLN A 69 -1.51 -18.42 4.56
CA GLN A 69 -2.63 -18.88 5.39
C GLN A 69 -2.15 -19.72 6.58
N GLN A 70 -1.30 -20.72 6.33
CA GLN A 70 -0.73 -21.58 7.39
C GLN A 70 0.09 -20.77 8.39
N PHE A 71 0.89 -19.83 7.91
CA PHE A 71 1.67 -18.94 8.77
C PHE A 71 0.78 -18.17 9.73
N VAL A 72 -0.30 -17.56 9.23
CA VAL A 72 -1.28 -16.83 10.06
C VAL A 72 -1.92 -17.75 11.10
N THR A 73 -2.30 -18.98 10.73
CA THR A 73 -2.90 -19.93 11.67
C THR A 73 -1.95 -20.31 12.81
N VAL A 74 -0.67 -20.54 12.50
CA VAL A 74 0.32 -21.01 13.48
C VAL A 74 0.88 -19.87 14.33
N PHE A 75 1.29 -18.77 13.69
CA PHE A 75 2.02 -17.68 14.33
C PHE A 75 1.15 -16.48 14.69
N GLY A 76 -0.03 -16.33 14.07
CA GLY A 76 -0.98 -15.25 14.39
C GLY A 76 -1.31 -15.15 15.88
N PRO A 77 -1.62 -16.25 16.59
CA PRO A 77 -1.86 -16.23 18.04
C PRO A 77 -0.65 -15.76 18.86
N MET A 78 0.57 -16.03 18.40
CA MET A 78 1.81 -15.61 19.08
C MET A 78 2.09 -14.12 18.89
N VAL A 79 1.70 -13.55 17.75
CA VAL A 79 1.80 -12.10 17.50
C VAL A 79 0.68 -11.34 18.22
N GLY A 80 -0.51 -11.94 18.31
CA GLY A 80 -1.66 -11.34 18.97
C GLY A 80 -2.18 -10.10 18.24
N GLU A 81 -2.93 -9.28 18.97
CA GLU A 81 -3.50 -8.04 18.46
C GLU A 81 -2.56 -6.85 18.69
N ILE A 82 -2.35 -6.03 17.66
CA ILE A 82 -1.65 -4.74 17.80
C ILE A 82 -2.60 -3.67 18.34
N THR A 83 -2.05 -2.68 19.03
CA THR A 83 -2.81 -1.51 19.47
C THR A 83 -3.26 -0.67 18.28
N HIS A 84 -4.30 0.13 18.47
CA HIS A 84 -4.74 1.08 17.45
C HIS A 84 -3.64 2.07 17.06
N ARG A 85 -2.85 2.54 18.04
CA ARG A 85 -1.69 3.41 17.80
C ARG A 85 -0.63 2.73 16.93
N GLN A 86 -0.27 1.48 17.23
CA GLN A 86 0.67 0.70 16.40
C GLN A 86 0.15 0.52 14.97
N GLN A 87 -1.16 0.32 14.79
CA GLN A 87 -1.78 0.21 13.46
C GLN A 87 -1.69 1.53 12.67
N ILE A 88 -1.93 2.68 13.31
CA ILE A 88 -1.76 4.01 12.70
C ILE A 88 -0.30 4.23 12.30
N GLN A 89 0.64 3.99 13.22
CA GLN A 89 2.07 4.16 12.95
C GLN A 89 2.55 3.24 11.83
N LEU A 90 2.11 1.98 11.82
CA LEU A 90 2.41 1.04 10.74
C LEU A 90 1.90 1.56 9.39
N PHE A 91 0.68 2.10 9.38
CA PHE A 91 0.10 2.68 8.17
C PHE A 91 0.91 3.90 7.70
N GLU A 92 1.24 4.83 8.59
CA GLU A 92 2.01 6.04 8.27
C GLU A 92 3.40 5.70 7.71
N ILE A 93 4.15 4.81 8.37
CA ILE A 93 5.48 4.38 7.92
C ILE A 93 5.37 3.70 6.54
N ALA A 94 4.43 2.77 6.38
CA ALA A 94 4.23 2.09 5.12
C ALA A 94 3.77 3.07 4.02
N TRP A 95 2.98 4.08 4.37
CA TRP A 95 2.51 5.12 3.46
C TRP A 95 3.64 6.04 3.01
N HIS A 96 4.51 6.49 3.92
CA HIS A 96 5.68 7.30 3.57
C HIS A 96 6.63 6.55 2.61
N THR A 97 6.88 5.27 2.84
CA THR A 97 7.67 4.44 1.91
C THR A 97 7.01 4.37 0.52
N LYS A 98 5.67 4.27 0.46
CA LYS A 98 4.93 4.27 -0.81
C LYS A 98 5.02 5.62 -1.53
N ILE A 99 4.89 6.74 -0.80
CA ILE A 99 5.07 8.08 -1.36
C ILE A 99 6.46 8.21 -1.98
N ASN A 100 7.50 7.78 -1.27
CA ASN A 100 8.87 7.87 -1.77
C ASN A 100 9.09 6.99 -3.02
N TYR A 101 8.52 5.78 -3.02
CA TYR A 101 8.56 4.91 -4.19
C TYR A 101 7.83 5.54 -5.40
N ALA A 102 6.63 6.10 -5.18
CA ALA A 102 5.88 6.80 -6.20
C ALA A 102 6.61 8.03 -6.72
N ARG A 103 7.22 8.83 -5.83
CA ARG A 103 8.09 9.94 -6.21
C ARG A 103 9.23 9.48 -7.11
N GLY A 104 9.88 8.36 -6.79
CA GLY A 104 10.92 7.77 -7.63
C GLY A 104 10.42 7.39 -9.03
N ILE A 105 9.26 6.74 -9.12
CA ILE A 105 8.61 6.43 -10.41
C ILE A 105 8.31 7.72 -11.17
N TYR A 106 7.70 8.70 -10.51
CA TYR A 106 7.38 9.98 -11.12
C TYR A 106 8.64 10.64 -11.70
N LEU A 107 9.68 10.81 -10.89
CA LEU A 107 10.92 11.47 -11.29
C LEU A 107 11.60 10.77 -12.47
N ARG A 108 11.60 9.43 -12.49
CA ARG A 108 12.17 8.62 -13.57
C ARG A 108 11.40 8.78 -14.87
N HIS A 109 10.07 8.67 -14.83
CA HIS A 109 9.23 8.64 -16.04
C HIS A 109 8.91 10.02 -16.60
N SER A 110 9.13 11.09 -15.85
CA SER A 110 8.92 12.46 -16.30
C SER A 110 10.21 13.21 -16.64
N ALA A 111 11.36 12.54 -16.59
CA ALA A 111 12.67 13.17 -16.77
C ALA A 111 12.83 13.86 -18.14
N ASP A 112 12.12 13.37 -19.16
CA ASP A 112 12.11 13.87 -20.54
C ASP A 112 11.10 15.00 -20.80
N ILE A 113 10.30 15.40 -19.81
CA ILE A 113 9.25 16.41 -19.97
C ILE A 113 9.82 17.82 -19.76
N THR A 114 9.82 18.62 -20.83
CA THR A 114 10.14 20.06 -20.78
C THR A 114 9.15 20.80 -19.88
N GLN A 115 9.65 21.70 -19.02
CA GLN A 115 8.84 22.42 -18.01
C GLN A 115 8.04 21.50 -17.08
N ARG A 116 8.60 20.33 -16.73
CA ARG A 116 8.00 19.41 -15.76
C ARG A 116 7.61 20.12 -14.46
N LEU A 117 6.38 19.88 -14.02
CA LEU A 117 5.92 20.26 -12.68
C LEU A 117 6.75 19.56 -11.59
N SER A 118 7.23 20.28 -10.57
CA SER A 118 7.96 19.64 -9.47
C SER A 118 7.03 18.76 -8.62
N TRP A 119 7.52 17.64 -8.09
CA TRP A 119 6.73 16.69 -7.29
C TRP A 119 6.01 17.37 -6.11
N GLU A 120 6.69 18.34 -5.51
CA GLU A 120 6.28 19.14 -4.37
C GLU A 120 5.08 20.03 -4.75
N LEU A 121 5.05 20.51 -5.99
CA LEU A 121 4.00 21.40 -6.54
C LEU A 121 2.80 20.64 -7.12
N ILE A 122 2.86 19.31 -7.24
CA ILE A 122 1.69 18.51 -7.64
C ILE A 122 0.59 18.71 -6.59
N ASP A 123 -0.66 18.77 -7.03
CA ASP A 123 -1.84 18.78 -6.16
C ASP A 123 -1.86 17.55 -5.23
N GLY A 124 -2.23 17.75 -3.97
CA GLY A 124 -2.25 16.69 -2.96
C GLY A 124 -3.14 15.51 -3.34
N LYS A 125 -4.35 15.77 -3.87
CA LYS A 125 -5.29 14.71 -4.26
C LYS A 125 -4.76 13.91 -5.45
N ILE A 126 -4.08 14.57 -6.39
CA ILE A 126 -3.43 13.90 -7.53
C ILE A 126 -2.28 13.01 -7.05
N LYS A 127 -1.46 13.47 -6.10
CA LYS A 127 -0.40 12.66 -5.48
C LYS A 127 -0.98 11.41 -4.81
N ASP A 128 -2.03 11.57 -4.01
CA ASP A 128 -2.66 10.46 -3.29
C ASP A 128 -3.18 9.38 -4.25
N ILE A 129 -3.84 9.78 -5.34
CA ILE A 129 -4.32 8.83 -6.34
C ILE A 129 -3.17 8.17 -7.08
N PHE A 130 -2.14 8.93 -7.47
CA PHE A 130 -0.98 8.37 -8.15
C PHE A 130 -0.31 7.28 -7.30
N VAL A 131 -0.09 7.56 -6.00
CA VAL A 131 0.43 6.60 -5.02
C VAL A 131 -0.47 5.37 -4.89
N ASP A 132 -1.79 5.56 -4.78
CA ASP A 132 -2.76 4.47 -4.68
C ASP A 132 -2.81 3.60 -5.95
N THR A 133 -2.69 4.18 -7.15
CA THR A 133 -2.62 3.40 -8.40
C THR A 133 -1.38 2.51 -8.44
N ILE A 134 -0.22 3.04 -8.03
CA ILE A 134 1.03 2.26 -7.96
C ILE A 134 0.87 1.10 -6.98
N TYR A 135 0.22 1.33 -5.84
CA TYR A 135 0.01 0.27 -4.85
C TYR A 135 -0.89 -0.87 -5.36
N GLN A 136 -1.81 -0.55 -6.27
CA GLN A 136 -2.65 -1.55 -6.93
C GLN A 136 -1.94 -2.25 -8.10
N GLY A 137 -0.67 -1.94 -8.37
CA GLY A 137 0.10 -2.57 -9.44
C GLY A 137 -0.12 -1.93 -10.80
N ASN A 138 -0.36 -0.60 -10.86
CA ASN A 138 -0.51 0.14 -12.11
C ASN A 138 0.71 -0.03 -13.04
N LYS A 139 0.57 -0.88 -14.06
CA LYS A 139 1.60 -1.09 -15.09
C LYS A 139 1.80 0.14 -15.99
N ASN A 140 0.82 1.04 -16.05
CA ASN A 140 0.84 2.28 -16.82
C ASN A 140 1.26 3.49 -15.97
N ALA A 141 1.87 3.28 -14.79
CA ALA A 141 2.29 4.36 -13.89
C ALA A 141 3.21 5.39 -14.58
N GLY A 142 4.03 4.96 -15.56
CA GLY A 142 4.87 5.86 -16.33
C GLY A 142 4.07 6.84 -17.21
N ALA A 143 3.00 6.38 -17.86
CA ALA A 143 2.13 7.24 -18.66
C ALA A 143 1.38 8.25 -17.77
N MET A 144 0.87 7.80 -16.63
CA MET A 144 0.24 8.67 -15.65
C MET A 144 1.21 9.71 -15.08
N ALA A 145 2.47 9.33 -14.80
CA ALA A 145 3.50 10.26 -14.34
C ALA A 145 3.80 11.37 -15.37
N LYS A 146 3.91 11.03 -16.65
CA LYS A 146 4.08 12.02 -17.73
C LYS A 146 2.91 12.98 -17.82
N LEU A 147 1.68 12.45 -17.71
CA LEU A 147 0.48 13.27 -17.72
C LEU A 147 0.44 14.27 -16.56
N ILE A 148 0.80 13.82 -15.36
CA ILE A 148 0.87 14.68 -14.16
C ILE A 148 1.95 15.76 -14.35
N ALA A 149 3.11 15.39 -14.91
CA ALA A 149 4.23 16.31 -15.17
C ALA A 149 3.91 17.44 -16.14
N GLN A 150 2.98 17.23 -17.07
CA GLN A 150 2.54 18.23 -18.06
C GLN A 150 1.57 19.28 -17.50
N GLY A 151 1.35 19.33 -16.18
CA GLY A 151 0.61 20.42 -15.54
C GLY A 151 -0.55 20.00 -14.62
N SER A 152 -0.61 18.73 -14.19
CA SER A 152 -1.60 18.25 -13.19
C SER A 152 -3.06 18.62 -13.50
N ASN A 153 -3.45 18.64 -14.77
CA ASN A 153 -4.82 18.92 -15.17
C ASN A 153 -5.75 17.80 -14.68
N ARG A 154 -6.66 18.13 -13.75
CA ARG A 154 -7.54 17.17 -13.08
C ARG A 154 -8.45 16.45 -14.05
N GLU A 155 -8.98 17.15 -15.05
CA GLU A 155 -9.87 16.59 -16.07
C GLU A 155 -9.15 15.53 -16.90
N LYS A 156 -7.92 15.81 -17.34
CA LYS A 156 -7.09 14.86 -18.09
C LYS A 156 -6.75 13.63 -17.25
N ILE A 157 -6.49 13.80 -15.95
CA ILE A 157 -6.22 12.67 -15.03
C ILE A 157 -7.48 11.84 -14.82
N ILE A 158 -8.64 12.48 -14.61
CA ILE A 158 -9.93 11.79 -14.54
C ILE A 158 -10.18 11.01 -15.82
N GLN A 159 -9.92 11.60 -16.98
CA GLN A 159 -10.10 10.93 -18.27
C GLN A 159 -9.14 9.74 -18.40
N HIS A 160 -7.86 9.90 -18.04
CA HIS A 160 -6.89 8.82 -18.02
C HIS A 160 -7.30 7.65 -17.09
N LEU A 161 -7.90 7.94 -15.94
CA LEU A 161 -8.45 6.94 -15.01
C LEU A 161 -9.67 6.21 -15.59
N LYS A 162 -10.47 6.87 -16.43
CA LYS A 162 -11.60 6.27 -17.14
C LYS A 162 -11.15 5.40 -18.31
N ASP A 163 -10.16 5.87 -19.06
CA ASP A 163 -9.68 5.23 -20.30
C ASP A 163 -8.81 4.00 -20.02
N ASN A 164 -7.98 4.05 -18.97
CA ASN A 164 -7.19 2.90 -18.54
C ASN A 164 -8.06 1.94 -17.73
N ASN A 165 -8.87 1.16 -18.46
CA ASN A 165 -9.81 0.13 -17.99
C ASN A 165 -9.07 -1.08 -17.36
N TYR A 166 -8.28 -0.83 -16.31
CA TYR A 166 -7.58 -1.86 -15.55
C TYR A 166 -8.58 -2.56 -14.61
N TYR A 167 -9.30 -3.52 -15.19
CA TYR A 167 -10.20 -4.48 -14.56
C TYR A 167 -11.49 -3.90 -13.99
N GLN A 168 -12.42 -3.58 -14.89
CA GLN A 168 -13.79 -3.15 -14.63
C GLN A 168 -13.86 -1.81 -13.90
N MET A 169 -15.00 -1.13 -13.99
CA MET A 169 -15.35 -0.06 -13.07
C MET A 169 -15.55 -0.64 -11.66
N ASP A 170 -14.49 -1.17 -11.04
CA ASP A 170 -14.48 -1.58 -9.64
C ASP A 170 -14.62 -0.30 -8.79
N ALA A 171 -15.34 -0.38 -7.67
CA ALA A 171 -15.79 0.75 -6.86
C ALA A 171 -14.68 1.76 -6.50
N ARG A 172 -13.42 1.31 -6.52
CA ARG A 172 -12.22 2.11 -6.27
C ARG A 172 -11.94 3.17 -7.34
N ASN A 173 -12.08 2.86 -8.63
CA ASN A 173 -11.87 3.86 -9.69
C ASN A 173 -12.95 4.93 -9.65
N ARG A 174 -14.21 4.54 -9.35
CA ARG A 174 -15.27 5.51 -9.07
C ARG A 174 -14.91 6.39 -7.89
N ALA A 175 -14.46 5.81 -6.77
CA ALA A 175 -14.06 6.57 -5.60
C ALA A 175 -12.90 7.55 -5.88
N ARG A 176 -11.92 7.17 -6.70
CA ARG A 176 -10.84 8.07 -7.14
C ARG A 176 -11.34 9.24 -7.97
N VAL A 177 -12.23 8.97 -8.92
CA VAL A 177 -12.83 10.02 -9.76
C VAL A 177 -13.66 10.97 -8.90
N GLU A 178 -14.48 10.46 -7.99
CA GLU A 178 -15.24 11.30 -7.05
C GLU A 178 -14.31 12.08 -6.11
N TYR A 179 -13.18 11.52 -5.69
CA TYR A 179 -12.21 12.22 -4.86
C TYR A 179 -11.54 13.41 -5.58
N LEU A 180 -11.36 13.34 -6.91
CA LEU A 180 -10.76 14.42 -7.72
C LEU A 180 -11.71 15.55 -8.09
N LYS A 181 -13.02 15.28 -8.09
CA LYS A 181 -14.04 16.31 -8.19
C LYS A 181 -13.95 17.25 -6.98
#